data_AF-A0A1I8G570-F1
#
_entry.id   AF-A0A1I8G570-F1
#
_cell.length_a   1.000
_cell.length_b   1.000
_cell.length_c   1.000
_cell.angle_alpha   90.00
_cell.angle_beta   90.00
_cell.angle_gamma   90.00
#
_symmetry.space_group_name_H-M   'P 1'
#
loop_
_entity.id
_entity.type
_entity.pdbx_description
1 polymer ?
#
loop_
_entity_poly.entity_id
_entity_poly.type
_entity_poly.pdbx_seq_one_letter_code
_entity_poly.pdbx_strand_id
1 'polypeptide(L)'
;MKLFLGLAPAALLLLLLGSATVDAFKTLQAKIPNGANVNNPCQAGTQWPGVGHWNKDGGGERNPFGIAFKSNGFVWNSTICQLDSDQDGRSNGEELGDPQCVWTEGGTPERTDGITHPGICEPVNSENCMRLNGNNIPCGSTTIKSAFGLLYVMLLANILVR
;
A
#
# COMPACT_ATOMS: atom_id res chain seq x y z
N MET A 1 14.23 48.24 -20.63
CA MET A 1 15.18 47.27 -20.04
C MET A 1 14.47 45.92 -19.98
N LYS A 2 14.76 44.98 -20.88
CA LYS A 2 14.16 43.63 -20.89
C LYS A 2 15.10 42.71 -20.10
N LEU A 3 14.77 42.45 -18.84
CA LEU A 3 15.46 41.46 -18.02
C LEU A 3 14.94 40.07 -18.39
N PHE A 4 15.60 39.42 -19.35
CA PHE A 4 15.44 37.99 -19.54
C PHE A 4 16.34 37.30 -18.52
N LEU A 5 15.76 36.87 -17.39
CA LEU A 5 16.39 35.93 -16.46
C LEU A 5 16.50 34.58 -17.18
N GLY A 6 17.64 34.34 -17.83
CA GLY A 6 17.96 33.05 -18.43
C GLY A 6 18.15 31.99 -17.35
N LEU A 7 17.16 31.12 -17.16
CA LEU A 7 17.33 29.89 -16.39
C LEU A 7 18.41 29.05 -17.09
N ALA A 8 19.44 28.64 -16.34
CA ALA A 8 20.51 27.79 -16.85
C ALA A 8 19.92 26.51 -17.48
N PRO A 9 20.42 26.01 -18.63
CA PRO A 9 19.89 24.83 -19.29
C PRO A 9 19.76 23.59 -18.38
N ALA A 10 20.64 23.47 -17.38
CA ALA A 10 20.60 22.42 -16.37
C ALA A 10 19.36 22.51 -15.45
N ALA A 11 18.91 23.72 -15.10
CA ALA A 11 17.72 23.93 -14.28
C ALA A 11 16.42 23.60 -15.05
N LEU A 12 16.42 23.79 -16.37
CA LEU A 12 15.30 23.43 -17.24
C LEU A 12 15.18 21.92 -17.43
N LEU A 13 16.30 21.20 -17.52
CA LEU A 13 16.33 19.73 -17.61
C LEU A 13 15.83 19.05 -16.32
N LEU A 14 16.23 19.56 -15.15
CA LEU A 14 15.78 19.07 -13.84
C LEU A 14 14.27 19.27 -13.62
N LEU A 15 13.70 20.40 -14.09
CA LEU A 15 12.24 20.63 -14.04
C LEU A 15 11.47 19.67 -14.95
N LEU A 16 11.97 19.37 -16.15
CA LEU A 16 11.31 18.48 -17.11
C LEU A 16 11.33 17.01 -16.65
N LEU A 17 12.42 16.56 -16.04
CA LEU A 17 12.53 15.22 -15.46
C LEU A 17 11.65 15.03 -14.21
N GLY A 18 11.47 16.09 -13.42
CA GLY A 18 10.59 16.06 -12.23
C GLY A 18 9.09 15.94 -12.56
N SER A 19 8.65 16.48 -13.70
CA SER A 19 7.24 16.42 -14.10
C SER A 19 6.79 15.02 -14.56
N ALA A 20 7.66 14.27 -15.25
CA ALA A 20 7.30 12.97 -15.83
C ALA A 20 7.06 11.87 -14.76
N THR A 21 7.73 11.95 -13.61
CA THR A 21 7.60 10.96 -12.54
C THR A 21 6.32 11.16 -11.72
N VAL A 22 5.88 12.40 -11.56
CA VAL A 22 4.63 12.75 -10.84
C VAL A 22 3.39 12.34 -11.65
N ASP A 23 3.46 12.43 -12.99
CA ASP A 23 2.34 12.11 -13.88
C ASP A 23 2.08 10.59 -13.97
N ALA A 24 3.15 9.78 -13.98
CA ALA A 24 3.05 8.32 -14.04
C ALA A 24 2.32 7.72 -12.83
N PHE A 25 2.52 8.30 -11.65
CA PHE A 25 1.91 7.83 -10.40
C PHE A 25 0.40 8.07 -10.36
N LYS A 26 -0.04 9.28 -10.74
CA LYS A 26 -1.47 9.61 -10.84
C LYS A 26 -2.16 8.81 -11.94
N THR A 27 -1.44 8.49 -13.02
CA THR A 27 -1.99 7.70 -14.12
C THR A 27 -2.34 6.28 -13.68
N LEU A 28 -1.47 5.57 -12.95
CA LEU A 28 -1.78 4.22 -12.47
C LEU A 28 -2.86 4.21 -11.39
N GLN A 29 -2.89 5.24 -10.53
CA GLN A 29 -3.94 5.41 -9.53
C GLN A 29 -5.33 5.55 -10.18
N ALA A 30 -5.42 6.22 -11.34
CA ALA A 30 -6.67 6.37 -12.08
C ALA A 30 -7.13 5.07 -12.79
N LYS A 31 -6.27 4.05 -12.88
CA LYS A 31 -6.56 2.75 -13.50
C LYS A 31 -7.21 1.74 -12.57
N ILE A 32 -7.47 2.12 -11.32
CA ILE A 32 -8.09 1.26 -10.31
C ILE A 32 -9.23 2.02 -9.63
N PRO A 33 -10.31 1.33 -9.20
CA PRO A 33 -11.40 1.99 -8.50
C PRO A 33 -10.90 2.58 -7.18
N ASN A 34 -11.39 3.78 -6.84
CA ASN A 34 -11.01 4.51 -5.62
C ASN A 34 -9.49 4.65 -5.36
N GLY A 35 -8.62 4.58 -6.37
CA GLY A 35 -7.17 4.61 -6.15
C GLY A 35 -6.66 5.83 -5.37
N ALA A 36 -7.33 6.97 -5.48
CA ALA A 36 -7.03 8.19 -4.73
C ALA A 36 -7.55 8.21 -3.28
N ASN A 37 -8.45 7.29 -2.94
CA ASN A 37 -9.20 7.24 -1.69
C ASN A 37 -8.86 6.00 -0.84
N VAL A 38 -7.80 5.26 -1.18
CA VAL A 38 -7.35 4.11 -0.40
C VAL A 38 -6.88 4.58 0.97
N ASN A 39 -7.50 4.05 2.03
CA ASN A 39 -7.19 4.44 3.40
C ASN A 39 -5.81 3.93 3.82
N ASN A 40 -5.13 4.69 4.69
CA ASN A 40 -3.90 4.26 5.33
C ASN A 40 -4.22 3.46 6.61
N PRO A 41 -3.91 2.15 6.67
CA PRO A 41 -4.25 1.33 7.81
C PRO A 41 -3.42 1.66 9.07
N CYS A 42 -2.28 2.36 8.92
CA CYS A 42 -1.45 2.78 10.05
C CYS A 42 -1.88 4.12 10.66
N GLN A 43 -2.63 4.96 9.92
CA GLN A 43 -2.99 6.30 10.35
C GLN A 43 -4.39 6.68 9.86
N ALA A 44 -5.35 6.54 10.75
CA ALA A 44 -6.76 6.86 10.49
C ALA A 44 -6.94 8.29 9.94
N GLY A 45 -7.82 8.43 8.95
CA GLY A 45 -8.13 9.72 8.31
C GLY A 45 -7.11 10.18 7.27
N THR A 46 -6.11 9.36 6.93
CA THR A 46 -5.15 9.64 5.86
C THR A 46 -5.24 8.59 4.74
N GLN A 47 -4.80 8.96 3.54
CA GLN A 47 -4.78 8.08 2.37
C GLN A 47 -3.38 7.54 2.07
N TRP A 48 -3.37 6.42 1.33
CA TRP A 48 -2.18 5.76 0.82
C TRP A 48 -2.17 5.87 -0.71
N PRO A 49 -1.73 7.02 -1.27
CA PRO A 49 -1.83 7.22 -2.71
C PRO A 49 -0.97 6.22 -3.52
N GLY A 50 0.07 5.65 -2.91
CA GLY A 50 0.96 4.65 -3.49
C GLY A 50 0.45 3.23 -3.38
N VAL A 51 -0.78 2.98 -3.83
CA VAL A 51 -1.53 1.72 -3.63
C VAL A 51 -0.73 0.46 -4.01
N GLY A 52 0.09 0.52 -5.05
CA GLY A 52 0.90 -0.63 -5.50
C GLY A 52 2.25 -0.80 -4.79
N HIS A 53 2.52 -0.04 -3.73
CA HIS A 53 3.83 0.03 -3.08
C HIS A 53 3.73 -0.06 -1.55
N TRP A 54 4.80 -0.56 -0.92
CA TRP A 54 4.96 -0.54 0.55
C TRP A 54 5.23 0.86 1.10
N ASN A 55 5.72 1.77 0.27
CA ASN A 55 5.79 3.18 0.62
C ASN A 55 4.46 3.86 0.28
N LYS A 56 3.82 4.50 1.28
CA LYS A 56 2.56 5.23 1.11
C LYS A 56 2.58 6.28 0.01
N ASP A 57 3.73 6.91 -0.19
CA ASP A 57 3.90 7.96 -1.21
C ASP A 57 4.26 7.39 -2.58
N GLY A 58 4.36 6.06 -2.70
CA GLY A 58 4.75 5.35 -3.91
C GLY A 58 6.24 5.10 -4.05
N GLY A 59 6.61 4.47 -5.17
CA GLY A 59 7.99 4.11 -5.47
C GLY A 59 8.55 2.99 -4.58
N GLY A 60 9.80 2.63 -4.80
CA GLY A 60 10.43 1.51 -4.10
C GLY A 60 9.79 0.16 -4.44
N GLU A 61 9.84 -0.77 -3.49
CA GLU A 61 9.30 -2.12 -3.67
C GLU A 61 7.77 -2.10 -3.81
N ARG A 62 7.27 -3.01 -4.65
CA ARG A 62 5.83 -3.22 -4.81
C ARG A 62 5.32 -4.13 -3.69
N ASN A 63 4.12 -3.83 -3.23
CA ASN A 63 3.37 -4.75 -2.37
C ASN A 63 2.69 -5.84 -3.23
N PRO A 64 2.03 -6.84 -2.63
CA PRO A 64 1.41 -7.94 -3.37
C PRO A 64 0.43 -7.47 -4.45
N PHE A 65 -0.43 -6.48 -4.14
CA PHE A 65 -1.31 -5.87 -5.14
C PHE A 65 -0.54 -5.27 -6.32
N GLY A 66 0.48 -4.47 -6.06
CA GLY A 66 1.28 -3.86 -7.12
C GLY A 66 1.98 -4.89 -8.00
N ILE A 67 2.44 -6.01 -7.43
CA ILE A 67 3.02 -7.14 -8.17
C ILE A 67 1.95 -7.78 -9.06
N ALA A 68 0.78 -8.08 -8.51
CA ALA A 68 -0.32 -8.69 -9.23
C ALA A 68 -0.85 -7.77 -10.35
N PHE A 69 -1.06 -6.49 -10.07
CA PHE A 69 -1.51 -5.50 -11.03
C PHE A 69 -0.50 -5.30 -12.17
N LYS A 70 0.80 -5.28 -11.86
CA LYS A 70 1.85 -5.31 -12.89
C LYS A 70 1.80 -6.58 -13.73
N SER A 71 1.64 -7.74 -13.11
CA SER A 71 1.50 -9.02 -13.83
C SER A 71 0.25 -9.07 -14.72
N ASN A 72 -0.79 -8.31 -14.34
CA ASN A 72 -2.01 -8.13 -15.11
C ASN A 72 -1.90 -6.99 -16.16
N GLY A 73 -0.69 -6.50 -16.42
CA GLY A 73 -0.43 -5.47 -17.43
C GLY A 73 -0.92 -4.07 -17.05
N PHE A 74 -1.12 -3.79 -15.76
CA PHE A 74 -1.72 -2.55 -15.24
C PHE A 74 -3.13 -2.27 -15.76
N VAL A 75 -3.88 -3.33 -16.06
CA VAL A 75 -5.28 -3.25 -16.49
C VAL A 75 -6.18 -3.75 -15.37
N TRP A 76 -7.21 -2.99 -15.03
CA TRP A 76 -8.27 -3.48 -14.14
C TRP A 76 -9.23 -4.35 -14.94
N ASN A 77 -9.43 -5.59 -14.49
CA ASN A 77 -10.36 -6.56 -15.05
C ASN A 77 -10.77 -7.55 -13.97
N SER A 78 -11.69 -8.46 -14.28
CA SER A 78 -12.21 -9.44 -13.31
C SER A 78 -11.11 -10.29 -12.68
N THR A 79 -10.01 -10.61 -13.39
CA THR A 79 -8.90 -11.41 -12.85
C THR A 79 -8.22 -10.73 -11.67
N ILE A 80 -7.81 -9.47 -11.83
CA ILE A 80 -7.18 -8.73 -10.72
C ILE A 80 -8.23 -8.31 -9.68
N CYS A 81 -9.45 -7.98 -10.09
CA CYS A 81 -10.50 -7.58 -9.17
C CYS A 81 -10.88 -8.68 -8.17
N GLN A 82 -10.99 -9.94 -8.63
CA GLN A 82 -11.37 -11.08 -7.79
C GLN A 82 -10.20 -11.66 -6.97
N LEU A 83 -8.97 -11.21 -7.23
CA LEU A 83 -7.80 -11.69 -6.50
C LEU A 83 -7.76 -11.06 -5.11
N ASP A 84 -7.54 -11.87 -4.09
CA ASP A 84 -7.09 -11.45 -2.76
C ASP A 84 -5.56 -11.41 -2.78
N SER A 85 -4.97 -10.23 -3.02
CA SER A 85 -3.53 -10.13 -3.29
C SER A 85 -2.70 -10.24 -2.02
N ASP A 86 -3.18 -9.70 -0.92
CA ASP A 86 -2.48 -9.59 0.36
C ASP A 86 -2.93 -10.62 1.40
N GLN A 87 -3.89 -11.48 1.05
CA GLN A 87 -4.31 -12.67 1.79
C GLN A 87 -4.97 -12.35 3.13
N ASP A 88 -5.77 -11.29 3.13
CA ASP A 88 -6.56 -10.86 4.29
C ASP A 88 -8.00 -11.40 4.28
N GLY A 89 -8.37 -12.10 3.20
CA GLY A 89 -9.68 -12.72 3.00
C GLY A 89 -10.64 -11.87 2.19
N ARG A 90 -10.22 -10.73 1.66
CA ARG A 90 -11.03 -9.85 0.80
C ARG A 90 -10.41 -9.77 -0.59
N SER A 91 -11.25 -9.76 -1.61
CA SER A 91 -10.78 -9.50 -2.97
C SER A 91 -10.44 -8.02 -3.17
N ASN A 92 -9.49 -7.73 -4.06
CA ASN A 92 -9.11 -6.36 -4.41
C ASN A 92 -10.33 -5.49 -4.77
N GLY A 93 -11.34 -6.07 -5.44
CA GLY A 93 -12.60 -5.40 -5.78
C GLY A 93 -13.47 -5.09 -4.57
N GLU A 94 -13.63 -6.04 -3.64
CA GLU A 94 -14.35 -5.82 -2.39
C GLU A 94 -13.72 -4.73 -1.53
N GLU A 95 -12.42 -4.49 -1.67
CA GLU A 95 -11.68 -3.47 -0.93
C GLU A 95 -11.73 -2.11 -1.62
N LEU A 96 -11.45 -2.08 -2.92
CA LEU A 96 -11.42 -0.87 -3.74
C LEU A 96 -12.79 -0.38 -4.19
N GLY A 97 -13.88 -1.05 -3.78
CA GLY A 97 -15.26 -0.58 -4.00
C GLY A 97 -15.85 -0.98 -5.35
N ASP A 98 -15.36 -2.08 -5.93
CA ASP A 98 -15.88 -2.76 -7.12
C ASP A 98 -16.14 -4.25 -6.81
N PRO A 99 -17.03 -4.58 -5.85
CA PRO A 99 -17.23 -5.97 -5.41
C PRO A 99 -17.82 -6.88 -6.50
N GLN A 100 -18.49 -6.32 -7.50
CA GLN A 100 -19.03 -7.07 -8.65
C GLN A 100 -18.05 -7.14 -9.84
N CYS A 101 -16.88 -6.52 -9.75
CA CYS A 101 -15.87 -6.50 -10.80
C CYS A 101 -16.37 -5.97 -12.15
N VAL A 102 -17.16 -4.90 -12.10
CA VAL A 102 -17.80 -4.26 -13.26
C VAL A 102 -17.24 -2.87 -13.55
N TRP A 103 -16.43 -2.31 -12.64
CA TRP A 103 -15.84 -1.00 -12.84
C TRP A 103 -14.88 -1.00 -14.04
N THR A 104 -14.88 0.12 -14.76
CA THR A 104 -13.97 0.37 -15.89
C THR A 104 -13.30 1.72 -15.70
N GLU A 105 -12.12 1.90 -16.30
CA GLU A 105 -11.31 3.12 -16.16
C GLU A 105 -12.12 4.40 -16.42
N GLY A 106 -12.12 5.32 -15.44
CA GLY A 106 -12.92 6.56 -15.47
C GLY A 106 -14.39 6.41 -15.03
N GLY A 107 -14.85 5.19 -14.73
CA GLY A 107 -16.17 4.91 -14.20
C GLY A 107 -16.35 5.34 -12.74
N THR A 108 -17.59 5.29 -12.26
CA THR A 108 -17.89 5.50 -10.83
C THR A 108 -17.85 4.14 -10.12
N PRO A 109 -17.02 3.96 -9.08
CA PRO A 109 -17.04 2.75 -8.26
C PRO A 109 -18.42 2.55 -7.59
N GLU A 110 -18.79 1.30 -7.36
CA GLU A 110 -20.07 0.96 -6.70
C GLU A 110 -20.13 1.49 -5.26
N ARG A 111 -18.98 1.44 -4.57
CA ARG A 111 -18.83 1.89 -3.18
C ARG A 111 -17.65 2.85 -3.06
N THR A 112 -17.77 3.86 -2.19
CA THR A 112 -16.70 4.83 -1.91
C THR A 112 -16.36 4.96 -0.42
N ASP A 113 -17.16 4.36 0.45
CA ASP A 113 -17.02 4.34 1.90
C ASP A 113 -16.45 3.00 2.38
N GLY A 114 -15.54 2.98 3.37
CA GLY A 114 -14.96 1.72 3.85
C GLY A 114 -13.94 1.09 2.90
N ILE A 115 -13.25 1.91 2.09
CA ILE A 115 -12.17 1.47 1.22
C ILE A 115 -10.97 1.04 2.07
N THR A 116 -10.45 -0.17 1.81
CA THR A 116 -9.27 -0.74 2.48
C THR A 116 -8.11 -0.85 1.50
N HIS A 117 -6.95 -1.31 1.96
CA HIS A 117 -5.74 -1.32 1.17
C HIS A 117 -5.45 -2.72 0.55
N PRO A 118 -5.57 -2.91 -0.78
CA PRO A 118 -5.56 -4.24 -1.41
C PRO A 118 -4.22 -4.99 -1.46
N GLY A 119 -3.17 -4.33 -0.95
CA GLY A 119 -1.81 -4.83 -0.89
C GLY A 119 -1.21 -4.80 0.52
N ILE A 120 -2.03 -4.58 1.55
CA ILE A 120 -1.60 -4.57 2.95
C ILE A 120 -2.64 -5.38 3.73
N CYS A 121 -2.24 -6.54 4.24
CA CYS A 121 -3.17 -7.40 4.97
C CYS A 121 -3.77 -6.66 6.17
N GLU A 122 -5.09 -6.61 6.28
CA GLU A 122 -5.83 -6.01 7.38
C GLU A 122 -6.66 -7.06 8.17
N PRO A 123 -6.88 -6.90 9.49
CA PRO A 123 -6.31 -5.88 10.36
C PRO A 123 -4.81 -6.07 10.58
N VAL A 124 -4.04 -4.98 10.46
CA VAL A 124 -2.56 -4.99 10.49
C VAL A 124 -1.93 -5.57 11.75
N ASN A 125 -2.69 -5.62 12.86
CA ASN A 125 -2.28 -6.16 14.15
C ASN A 125 -2.71 -7.62 14.38
N SER A 126 -3.38 -8.26 13.42
CA SER A 126 -3.69 -9.68 13.50
C SER A 126 -2.42 -10.52 13.37
N GLU A 127 -2.38 -11.70 13.99
CA GLU A 127 -1.21 -12.60 13.91
C GLU A 127 -0.86 -12.97 12.46
N ASN A 128 -1.87 -13.17 11.62
CA ASN A 128 -1.68 -13.46 10.20
C ASN A 128 -1.09 -12.25 9.45
N CYS A 129 -1.67 -11.07 9.60
CA CYS A 129 -1.22 -9.89 8.87
C CYS A 129 0.13 -9.35 9.36
N MET A 130 0.47 -9.52 10.63
CA MET A 130 1.83 -9.23 11.11
C MET A 130 2.88 -10.10 10.40
N ARG A 131 2.56 -11.35 10.07
CA ARG A 131 3.44 -12.24 9.30
C ARG A 131 3.51 -11.84 7.82
N LEU A 132 2.37 -11.53 7.21
CA LEU A 132 2.28 -11.22 5.78
C LEU A 132 2.87 -9.86 5.44
N ASN A 133 2.58 -8.84 6.25
CA ASN A 133 3.13 -7.50 6.08
C ASN A 133 4.59 -7.41 6.55
N GLY A 134 4.97 -8.19 7.57
CA GLY A 134 6.30 -8.19 8.15
C GLY A 134 6.74 -6.79 8.60
N ASN A 135 7.97 -6.41 8.27
CA ASN A 135 8.52 -5.08 8.59
C ASN A 135 8.26 -4.03 7.51
N ASN A 136 7.45 -4.34 6.49
CA ASN A 136 7.26 -3.47 5.33
C ASN A 136 6.34 -2.28 5.63
N ILE A 137 5.52 -2.36 6.68
CA ILE A 137 4.65 -1.27 7.12
C ILE A 137 4.98 -0.89 8.56
N PRO A 138 5.30 0.39 8.87
CA PRO A 138 5.55 0.84 10.23
C PRO A 138 4.24 1.21 10.93
N CYS A 139 3.24 0.32 10.92
CA CYS A 139 2.03 0.48 11.72
C CYS A 139 2.38 0.20 13.19
N GLY A 140 3.04 1.16 13.86
CA GLY A 140 3.32 1.15 15.30
C GLY A 140 3.55 -0.25 15.88
N SER A 141 4.59 -0.96 15.42
CA SER A 141 4.93 -2.28 15.95
C SER A 141 5.33 -2.11 17.41
N THR A 142 4.36 -2.26 18.30
CA THR A 142 4.66 -2.56 19.69
C THR A 142 5.27 -3.95 19.62
N THR A 143 6.59 -4.01 19.70
CA THR A 143 7.35 -5.25 19.77
C THR A 143 6.61 -6.16 20.73
N ILE A 144 5.94 -7.19 20.21
CA ILE A 144 5.55 -8.33 21.01
C ILE A 144 6.88 -8.91 21.48
N LYS A 145 7.34 -8.46 22.64
CA LYS A 145 8.32 -9.18 23.44
C LYS A 145 7.66 -10.53 23.63
N SER A 146 8.08 -11.48 22.80
CA SER A 146 7.64 -12.86 22.84
C SER A 146 7.55 -13.27 24.31
N ALA A 147 6.33 -13.57 24.78
CA ALA A 147 6.10 -13.99 26.15
C ALA A 147 6.89 -15.28 26.49
N PHE A 148 7.41 -15.98 25.46
CA PHE A 148 8.34 -17.10 25.61
C PHE A 148 9.69 -16.70 26.21
N GLY A 149 10.16 -15.46 26.02
CA GLY A 149 11.42 -14.99 26.61
C GLY A 149 11.35 -14.80 28.13
N LEU A 150 10.18 -14.40 28.66
CA LEU A 150 10.00 -14.18 30.10
C LEU A 150 9.77 -15.49 30.86
N LEU A 151 9.12 -16.48 30.24
CA LEU A 151 8.92 -17.79 30.89
C LEU A 151 10.23 -18.59 31.00
N TYR A 152 11.12 -18.50 30.00
CA TYR A 152 12.41 -19.18 30.03
C TYR A 152 13.35 -18.64 31.12
N VAL A 153 13.37 -17.32 31.33
CA VAL A 153 14.21 -16.69 32.37
C VAL A 153 13.70 -17.04 33.78
N MET A 154 12.38 -17.15 33.99
CA MET A 154 11.83 -17.59 35.29
C MET A 154 12.00 -19.09 35.56
N LEU A 155 12.02 -19.94 34.51
CA LEU A 155 12.26 -21.38 34.68
C LEU A 155 13.72 -21.68 35.06
N LEU A 156 14.69 -20.97 34.46
CA LEU A 156 16.11 -21.14 34.77
C LEU A 156 16.49 -20.58 36.14
N ALA A 157 15.82 -19.52 36.61
CA ALA A 157 16.04 -18.96 37.94
C ALA A 157 15.63 -19.94 39.08
N ASN A 158 14.75 -20.91 38.83
CA ASN A 158 14.35 -21.92 39.82
C ASN A 158 15.22 -23.19 39.82
N ILE A 159 16.08 -23.38 38.81
CA ILE A 159 17.00 -24.53 38.73
C ILE A 159 18.35 -24.23 39.38
N LEU A 160 18.73 -22.94 39.49
CA LEU A 160 20.02 -22.51 40.06
C LEU A 160 19.97 -22.20 41.57
N VAL A 161 18.82 -22.36 42.24
CA VAL A 161 18.63 -22.11 43.68
C VAL A 161 18.29 -23.41 44.45
N ARG A 162 18.64 -24.58 43.90
CA ARG A 162 18.63 -25.85 44.62
C ARG A 162 19.97 -26.54 44.53
#